data_AF-C8WSY6-F1
#
_entry.id   AF-C8WSY6-F1
#
_cell.length_a   1.000
_cell.length_b   1.000
_cell.length_c   1.000
_cell.angle_alpha   90.00
_cell.angle_beta   90.00
_cell.angle_gamma   90.00
#
_symmetry.space_group_name_H-M   'P 1'
#
loop_
_entity.id
_entity.type
_entity.pdbx_description
1 polymer ?
#
loop_
_entity_poly.entity_id
_entity_poly.type
_entity_poly.pdbx_seq_one_letter_code
_entity_poly.pdbx_strand_id
1 'polypeptide(L)'
;MRLTKYYIARRRRDGWIEVSFAPRLVLYALDRDRFFRARDEAYDKLAWLLPPDAKGVISRSVWLRYPAEEGWETREVPLRWWHRLVLVSWYLMNTENWGREPGKSWWAIGRGTITEARMTRERFVDWRRGKEGANAVSHHGLGRTP
;
A
#
# COMPACT_ATOMS: atom_id res chain seq x y z
N MET A 1 -8.60 3.41 -12.92
CA MET A 1 -8.05 2.14 -13.42
C MET A 1 -8.11 1.08 -12.34
N ARG A 2 -8.51 -0.16 -12.69
CA ARG A 2 -8.46 -1.29 -11.75
C ARG A 2 -7.08 -1.95 -11.83
N LEU A 3 -6.39 -2.03 -10.70
CA LEU A 3 -5.08 -2.68 -10.60
C LEU A 3 -5.30 -4.19 -10.38
N THR A 4 -5.92 -4.53 -9.25
CA THR A 4 -6.26 -5.92 -8.91
C THR A 4 -7.75 -6.04 -8.58
N LYS A 5 -8.19 -7.22 -8.14
CA LYS A 5 -9.55 -7.38 -7.58
C LYS A 5 -9.79 -6.45 -6.38
N TYR A 6 -8.74 -6.05 -5.66
CA TYR A 6 -8.80 -5.29 -4.40
C TYR A 6 -8.24 -3.88 -4.47
N TYR A 7 -7.52 -3.51 -5.54
CA TYR A 7 -6.89 -2.21 -5.65
C TYR A 7 -7.33 -1.46 -6.91
N ILE A 8 -7.52 -0.16 -6.74
CA ILE A 8 -7.83 0.77 -7.82
C ILE A 8 -6.85 1.95 -7.77
N ALA A 9 -6.48 2.44 -8.94
CA ALA A 9 -5.74 3.67 -9.13
C ALA A 9 -6.68 4.76 -9.67
N ARG A 10 -6.59 5.96 -9.10
CA ARG A 10 -7.34 7.14 -9.54
C ARG A 10 -6.37 8.28 -9.79
N ARG A 11 -6.47 8.90 -10.97
CA ARG A 11 -5.73 10.13 -11.26
C ARG A 11 -6.40 11.30 -10.55
N ARG A 12 -5.63 12.06 -9.80
CA ARG A 12 -6.05 13.30 -9.14
C ARG A 12 -5.86 14.47 -10.11
N ARG A 13 -6.59 15.56 -9.85
CA ARG A 13 -6.49 16.81 -10.64
C ARG A 13 -5.09 17.45 -10.61
N ASP A 14 -4.35 17.23 -9.53
CA ASP A 14 -2.98 17.74 -9.35
C ASP A 14 -1.90 16.93 -10.10
N GLY A 15 -2.29 15.89 -10.85
CA GLY A 15 -1.40 15.06 -11.66
C GLY A 15 -0.85 13.82 -10.95
N TRP A 16 -1.20 13.60 -9.68
CA TRP A 16 -0.79 12.42 -8.91
C TRP A 16 -1.73 11.23 -9.14
N ILE A 17 -1.19 10.01 -9.03
CA ILE A 17 -1.96 8.77 -9.09
C ILE A 17 -2.15 8.23 -7.67
N GLU A 18 -3.39 8.25 -7.18
CA GLU A 18 -3.74 7.70 -5.87
C GLU A 18 -4.11 6.22 -5.99
N VAL A 19 -3.38 5.37 -5.29
CA VAL A 19 -3.70 3.95 -5.11
C VAL A 19 -4.52 3.79 -3.85
N SER A 20 -5.65 3.11 -3.97
CA SER A 20 -6.53 2.85 -2.84
C SER A 20 -7.11 1.44 -2.90
N PHE A 21 -7.36 0.89 -1.73
CA PHE A 21 -8.11 -0.35 -1.60
C PHE A 21 -9.56 -0.11 -2.03
N ALA A 22 -10.08 -0.99 -2.88
CA ALA A 22 -11.46 -0.96 -3.36
C ALA A 22 -12.37 -1.50 -2.24
N PRO A 23 -13.30 -0.68 -1.71
CA PRO A 23 -14.04 -1.00 -0.48
C PRO A 23 -15.12 -2.09 -0.64
N ARG A 24 -15.12 -2.87 -1.72
CA ARG A 24 -16.20 -3.84 -2.02
C ARG A 24 -15.99 -5.24 -1.42
N LEU A 25 -14.88 -5.51 -0.75
CA LEU A 25 -14.55 -6.86 -0.27
C LEU A 25 -14.08 -6.83 1.19
N VAL A 26 -15.06 -6.68 2.09
CA VAL A 26 -14.89 -6.77 3.55
C VAL A 26 -14.31 -8.12 3.98
N LEU A 27 -14.47 -9.17 3.16
CA LEU A 27 -14.10 -10.56 3.47
C LEU A 27 -12.69 -11.00 3.03
N TYR A 28 -11.94 -10.18 2.26
CA TYR A 28 -10.59 -10.58 1.81
C TYR A 28 -9.52 -10.48 2.90
N ALA A 29 -9.87 -9.88 4.04
CA ALA A 29 -8.94 -9.24 4.96
C ALA A 29 -8.68 -10.03 6.27
N LEU A 30 -8.98 -11.33 6.28
CA LEU A 30 -8.57 -12.24 7.37
C LEU A 30 -7.11 -12.71 7.23
N ASP A 31 -6.55 -12.67 6.02
CA ASP A 31 -5.18 -13.15 5.74
C ASP A 31 -4.25 -11.97 5.42
N ARG A 32 -3.28 -11.77 6.32
CA ARG A 32 -2.25 -10.74 6.23
C ARG A 32 -1.40 -10.84 4.98
N ASP A 33 -0.90 -12.04 4.69
CA ASP A 33 0.03 -12.23 3.58
C ASP A 33 -0.70 -12.05 2.26
N ARG A 34 -1.94 -12.48 2.19
CA ARG A 34 -2.80 -12.26 1.03
C ARG A 34 -3.08 -10.78 0.78
N PHE A 35 -3.23 -9.97 1.83
CA PHE A 35 -3.32 -8.51 1.70
C PHE A 35 -2.04 -7.92 1.11
N PHE A 36 -0.88 -8.25 1.70
CA PHE A 36 0.41 -7.72 1.25
C PHE A 36 0.78 -8.17 -0.17
N ARG A 37 0.53 -9.43 -0.53
CA ARG A 37 0.69 -9.94 -1.91
C ARG A 37 -0.19 -9.17 -2.90
N ALA A 38 -1.48 -9.01 -2.60
CA ALA A 38 -2.40 -8.28 -3.50
C ALA A 38 -2.03 -6.80 -3.66
N ARG A 39 -1.42 -6.20 -2.63
CA ARG A 39 -0.87 -4.84 -2.72
C ARG A 39 0.36 -4.81 -3.63
N ASP A 40 1.28 -5.74 -3.45
CA ASP A 40 2.51 -5.79 -4.23
C ASP A 40 2.19 -6.03 -5.70
N GLU A 41 1.29 -6.97 -6.02
CA GLU A 41 0.73 -7.14 -7.37
C GLU A 41 0.12 -5.84 -7.93
N ALA A 42 -0.57 -5.06 -7.09
CA ALA A 42 -1.14 -3.79 -7.51
C ALA A 42 -0.06 -2.74 -7.80
N TYR A 43 1.01 -2.71 -7.01
CA TYR A 43 2.14 -1.80 -7.19
C TYR A 43 2.98 -2.17 -8.42
N ASP A 44 3.21 -3.45 -8.66
CA ASP A 44 3.89 -3.92 -9.89
C ASP A 44 3.10 -3.48 -11.11
N LYS A 45 1.80 -3.83 -11.14
CA LYS A 45 0.94 -3.42 -12.25
C LYS A 45 0.86 -1.90 -12.40
N LEU A 46 0.90 -1.15 -11.31
CA LEU A 46 0.92 0.31 -11.39
C LEU A 46 2.23 0.83 -11.99
N ALA A 47 3.38 0.26 -11.63
CA ALA A 47 4.67 0.67 -12.20
C ALA A 47 4.68 0.51 -13.73
N TRP A 48 4.05 -0.56 -14.25
CA TRP A 48 3.88 -0.78 -15.68
C TRP A 48 2.90 0.18 -16.36
N LEU A 49 1.84 0.58 -15.65
CA LEU A 49 0.74 1.37 -16.23
C LEU A 49 0.83 2.87 -15.89
N LEU A 50 1.89 3.31 -15.20
CA LEU A 50 2.06 4.70 -14.79
C LEU A 50 2.22 5.59 -16.03
N PRO A 51 1.31 6.55 -16.26
CA PRO A 51 1.44 7.48 -17.38
C PRO A 51 2.76 8.25 -17.32
N PRO A 52 3.40 8.56 -18.46
CA PRO A 52 4.65 9.31 -18.48
C PRO A 52 4.51 10.73 -17.92
N ASP A 53 3.31 11.30 -17.98
CA ASP A 53 2.97 12.62 -17.48
C ASP A 53 2.44 12.61 -16.02
N ALA A 54 2.47 11.46 -15.34
CA ALA A 54 2.12 11.38 -13.93
C ALA A 54 3.24 11.96 -13.06
N LYS A 55 2.88 12.81 -12.08
CA LYS A 55 3.85 13.33 -11.12
C LYS A 55 4.42 12.24 -10.20
N GLY A 56 3.61 11.23 -9.90
CA GLY A 56 3.99 10.15 -9.01
C GLY A 56 2.79 9.42 -8.41
N VAL A 57 3.08 8.66 -7.37
CA VAL A 57 2.14 7.79 -6.67
C VAL A 57 1.83 8.33 -5.28
N ILE A 58 0.56 8.25 -4.89
CA ILE A 58 0.09 8.50 -3.54
C ILE A 58 -0.51 7.21 -3.00
N SER A 59 -0.12 6.84 -1.79
CA SER A 59 -0.74 5.76 -1.02
C SER A 59 -1.10 6.24 0.38
N ARG A 60 -2.21 5.75 0.92
CA ARG A 60 -2.67 6.09 2.28
C ARG A 60 -2.80 4.83 3.12
N SER A 61 -2.21 4.83 4.30
CA SER A 61 -2.31 3.71 5.24
C SER A 61 -2.06 4.18 6.67
N VAL A 62 -2.58 3.46 7.65
CA VAL A 62 -2.24 3.62 9.08
C VAL A 62 -1.26 2.55 9.56
N TRP A 63 -0.95 1.59 8.70
CA TRP A 63 -0.20 0.36 9.04
C TRP A 63 1.11 0.27 8.29
N LEU A 64 1.10 0.73 7.04
CA LEU A 64 2.29 0.68 6.21
C LEU A 64 3.27 1.73 6.70
N ARG A 65 4.46 1.25 7.04
CA ARG A 65 5.64 2.12 7.07
C ARG A 65 5.99 2.42 5.62
N TYR A 66 6.24 3.70 5.37
CA TYR A 66 6.73 4.20 4.10
C TYR A 66 8.08 4.84 4.41
N PRO A 67 9.16 4.04 4.40
CA PRO A 67 10.46 4.49 4.86
C PRO A 67 10.98 5.60 3.94
N ALA A 68 11.55 6.65 4.53
CA ALA A 68 12.13 7.76 3.77
C ALA A 68 13.34 7.29 2.95
N GLU A 69 14.05 6.26 3.43
CA GLU A 69 15.18 5.61 2.77
C GLU A 69 14.74 4.92 1.47
N GLU A 70 13.50 4.44 1.40
CA GLU A 70 12.91 3.92 0.16
C GLU A 70 12.46 5.04 -0.80
N GLY A 71 12.55 6.31 -0.39
CA GLY A 71 12.19 7.47 -1.20
C GLY A 71 10.75 7.97 -1.01
N TRP A 72 10.05 7.52 0.04
CA TRP A 72 8.71 7.99 0.35
C TRP A 72 8.74 9.27 1.18
N GLU A 73 7.97 10.27 0.73
CA GLU A 73 7.62 11.44 1.53
C GLU A 73 6.31 11.17 2.26
N THR A 74 6.30 11.25 3.58
CA THR A 74 5.11 10.96 4.39
C THR A 74 4.59 12.21 5.10
N ARG A 75 3.27 12.28 5.24
CA ARG A 75 2.59 13.31 6.04
C ARG A 75 1.29 12.77 6.60
N GLU A 76 0.81 13.35 7.69
CA GLU A 76 -0.53 13.05 8.19
C GLU A 76 -1.58 13.87 7.46
N VAL A 77 -2.68 13.22 7.09
CA VAL A 77 -3.85 13.87 6.48
C VAL A 77 -5.12 13.47 7.21
N PRO A 78 -6.15 14.32 7.23
CA PRO A 78 -7.43 13.99 7.85
C PRO A 78 -8.06 12.74 7.24
N LEU A 79 -8.66 11.92 8.10
CA LEU A 79 -9.50 10.81 7.69
C LEU A 79 -10.73 11.33 6.94
N ARG A 80 -11.15 10.54 5.95
CA ARG A 80 -12.42 10.72 5.24
C ARG A 80 -13.38 9.69 5.82
N TRP A 81 -14.68 9.91 5.65
CA TRP A 81 -15.71 9.01 6.19
C TRP A 81 -15.48 7.54 5.80
N TRP A 82 -15.10 7.27 4.55
CA TRP A 82 -14.82 5.91 4.09
C TRP A 82 -13.52 5.34 4.68
N HIS A 83 -12.52 6.18 4.99
CA HIS A 83 -11.33 5.71 5.70
C HIS A 83 -11.73 5.21 7.09
N ARG A 84 -12.62 5.91 7.80
CA ARG A 84 -13.11 5.47 9.12
C ARG A 84 -13.83 4.14 9.04
N LEU A 85 -14.69 3.94 8.03
CA LEU A 85 -15.37 2.66 7.81
C LEU A 85 -14.37 1.52 7.57
N VAL A 86 -13.39 1.73 6.68
CA VAL A 86 -12.33 0.74 6.41
C VAL A 86 -11.53 0.43 7.68
N LEU A 87 -11.17 1.46 8.47
CA LEU A 87 -10.40 1.31 9.70
C LEU A 87 -11.16 0.56 10.80
N VAL A 88 -12.47 0.81 10.94
CA VAL A 88 -13.34 0.10 11.90
C VAL A 88 -13.48 -1.36 11.48
N SER A 89 -13.80 -1.63 10.21
CA SER A 89 -13.84 -3.01 9.70
C SER A 89 -12.49 -3.71 9.91
N TRP A 90 -11.38 -3.02 9.65
CA TRP A 90 -10.04 -3.55 9.86
C TRP A 90 -9.67 -3.76 11.32
N TYR A 91 -10.10 -2.88 12.24
CA TYR A 91 -9.88 -3.05 13.67
C TYR A 91 -10.51 -4.36 14.17
N LEU A 92 -11.78 -4.59 13.81
CA LEU A 92 -12.51 -5.81 14.17
C LEU A 92 -11.84 -7.08 13.62
N MET A 93 -11.14 -6.99 12.49
CA MET A 93 -10.37 -8.11 11.93
C MET A 93 -8.99 -8.28 12.58
N ASN A 94 -8.38 -7.17 13.03
CA ASN A 94 -7.04 -7.16 13.63
C ASN A 94 -7.02 -7.85 15.00
N THR A 95 -8.08 -7.67 15.79
CA THR A 95 -8.23 -8.30 17.12
C THR A 95 -8.22 -9.82 17.05
N GLU A 96 -8.57 -10.42 15.92
CA GLU A 96 -8.70 -11.88 15.79
C GLU A 96 -7.58 -12.55 14.99
N ASN A 97 -6.88 -11.85 14.08
CA ASN A 97 -5.95 -12.51 13.13
C ASN A 97 -4.57 -11.84 12.94
N TRP A 98 -4.37 -10.62 13.46
CA TRP A 98 -3.16 -9.84 13.20
C TRP A 98 -2.51 -9.48 14.55
N GLY A 99 -1.50 -10.25 14.95
CA GLY A 99 -0.88 -10.14 16.28
C GLY A 99 -0.61 -8.70 16.76
N ARG A 100 -0.99 -8.43 18.03
CA ARG A 100 -0.60 -7.33 18.94
C ARG A 100 -0.52 -5.88 18.44
N GLU A 101 -0.96 -5.53 17.23
CA GLU A 101 -1.02 -4.11 16.83
C GLU A 101 -2.42 -3.44 16.79
N PRO A 102 -3.47 -3.86 17.53
CA PRO A 102 -4.80 -3.25 17.45
C PRO A 102 -4.81 -1.75 17.75
N GLY A 103 -3.77 -1.26 18.44
CA GLY A 103 -3.57 0.14 18.77
C GLY A 103 -3.51 1.09 17.57
N LYS A 104 -2.97 0.71 16.40
CA LYS A 104 -2.81 1.66 15.27
C LYS A 104 -4.12 2.00 14.57
N SER A 105 -5.00 1.01 14.37
CA SER A 105 -6.35 1.26 13.84
C SER A 105 -7.16 2.14 14.79
N TRP A 106 -7.16 1.81 16.08
CA TRP A 106 -7.90 2.57 17.08
C TRP A 106 -7.34 3.99 17.24
N TRP A 107 -6.02 4.12 17.25
CA TRP A 107 -5.32 5.39 17.23
C TRP A 107 -5.73 6.24 16.03
N ALA A 108 -5.80 5.67 14.83
CA ALA A 108 -6.18 6.44 13.65
C ALA A 108 -7.65 6.86 13.71
N ILE A 109 -8.55 5.97 14.14
CA ILE A 109 -9.98 6.27 14.36
C ILE A 109 -10.12 7.43 15.35
N GLY A 110 -9.43 7.37 16.49
CA GLY A 110 -9.50 8.37 17.56
C GLY A 110 -8.80 9.69 17.20
N ARG A 111 -7.62 9.63 16.56
CA ARG A 111 -6.82 10.80 16.17
C ARG A 111 -7.39 11.52 14.95
N GLY A 112 -8.18 10.83 14.13
CA GLY A 112 -8.81 11.42 12.97
C GLY A 112 -7.86 11.63 11.78
N THR A 113 -6.65 11.07 11.80
CA THR A 113 -5.64 11.21 10.73
C THR A 113 -5.14 9.85 10.19
N ILE A 114 -4.53 9.88 9.01
CA ILE A 114 -3.88 8.75 8.33
C ILE A 114 -2.58 9.20 7.68
N THR A 115 -1.60 8.31 7.55
CA THR A 115 -0.38 8.59 6.79
C THR A 115 -0.67 8.57 5.30
N GLU A 116 -0.42 9.70 4.64
CA GLU A 116 -0.31 9.81 3.19
C GLU A 116 1.18 9.76 2.82
N ALA A 117 1.55 8.79 2.00
CA ALA A 117 2.88 8.63 1.46
C ALA A 117 2.89 8.95 -0.03
N ARG A 118 3.93 9.65 -0.47
CA ARG A 118 4.12 10.07 -1.86
C ARG A 118 5.48 9.65 -2.35
N MET A 119 5.55 9.31 -3.63
CA MET A 119 6.79 9.00 -4.32
C MET A 119 6.70 9.49 -5.75
N THR A 120 7.77 10.13 -6.25
CA THR A 120 7.81 10.55 -7.66
C THR A 120 7.70 9.34 -8.57
N ARG A 121 7.25 9.56 -9.81
CA ARG A 121 7.03 8.48 -10.77
C ARG A 121 8.31 7.67 -11.00
N GLU A 122 9.42 8.36 -11.27
CA GLU A 122 10.71 7.74 -11.57
C GLU A 122 11.17 6.88 -10.39
N ARG A 123 11.16 7.46 -9.18
CA ARG A 123 11.53 6.72 -7.96
C ARG A 123 10.62 5.53 -7.69
N PHE A 124 9.33 5.64 -7.97
CA PHE A 124 8.41 4.53 -7.79
C PHE A 124 8.69 3.36 -8.74
N VAL A 125 8.95 3.66 -10.01
CA VAL A 125 9.31 2.65 -11.01
C VAL A 125 10.64 1.99 -10.64
N ASP A 126 11.64 2.79 -10.27
CA ASP A 126 12.96 2.28 -9.88
C ASP A 126 12.91 1.45 -8.60
N TRP A 127 12.14 1.91 -7.60
CA TRP A 127 11.90 1.18 -6.36
C TRP A 127 11.26 -0.19 -6.61
N ARG A 128 10.27 -0.28 -7.51
CA ARG A 128 9.67 -1.58 -7.87
C ARG A 128 10.65 -2.50 -8.58
N ARG A 129 11.38 -1.98 -9.57
CA ARG A 129 12.43 -2.75 -10.28
C ARG A 129 13.51 -3.25 -9.34
N GLY A 130 13.94 -2.43 -8.38
CA GLY A 130 14.91 -2.81 -7.35
C GLY A 130 14.40 -3.95 -6.44
N LYS A 131 13.11 -3.97 -6.10
CA LYS A 131 12.51 -5.09 -5.35
C LYS A 131 12.38 -6.37 -6.17
N GLU A 132 12.10 -6.29 -7.46
CA GLU A 132 12.15 -7.45 -8.35
C GLU A 132 13.57 -8.05 -8.40
N GLY A 133 14.61 -7.21 -8.50
CA GLY A 133 16.01 -7.65 -8.46
C GLY A 133 16.41 -8.31 -7.13
N ALA A 134 16.02 -7.72 -5.99
CA ALA A 134 16.30 -8.30 -4.67
C ALA A 134 15.58 -9.64 -4.44
N ASN A 135 14.34 -9.77 -4.92
CA ASN A 135 13.59 -11.03 -4.82
C ASN A 135 14.11 -12.10 -5.79
N ALA A 136 14.58 -11.73 -6.98
CA ALA A 136 15.21 -12.64 -7.94
C ALA A 136 16.54 -13.23 -7.41
N VAL A 137 17.36 -12.42 -6.74
CA VAL A 137 18.60 -12.88 -6.09
C VAL A 137 18.29 -13.82 -4.92
N SER A 138 17.19 -13.59 -4.20
CA SER A 138 16.76 -14.44 -3.08
C SER A 138 16.29 -15.83 -3.52
N HIS A 139 15.83 -15.99 -4.77
CA HIS A 139 15.40 -17.28 -5.32
C HIS A 139 16.49 -18.04 -6.09
N HIS A 140 17.60 -17.39 -6.47
CA HIS A 140 18.76 -18.04 -7.09
C HIS A 140 19.89 -18.43 -6.11
N GLY A 141 19.74 -18.13 -4.81
CA GLY A 141 20.71 -18.47 -3.76
C GLY A 141 20.60 -19.87 -3.14
N LEU A 142 19.66 -20.72 -3.56
CA LEU A 142 19.59 -22.13 -3.17
C LEU A 142 20.13 -23.01 -4.30
N GLY A 143 21.41 -22.80 -4.62
CA GLY A 143 22.14 -23.56 -5.62
C GLY A 143 23.52 -23.93 -5.11
N ARG A 144 23.59 -25.13 -4.52
CA ARG A 144 24.80 -25.96 -4.31
C ARG A 144 25.75 -25.54 -3.20
N THR A 145 25.57 -26.17 -2.04
CA THR A 145 26.68 -26.71 -1.25
C THR A 145 27.40 -27.81 -2.06
N PRO A 146 28.74 -27.87 -2.07
CA PRO A 146 29.42 -29.16 -2.02
C PRO A 146 29.25 -29.82 -0.63
#